data_AF-A0A7S2Y8I0-F1
#
_entry.id   AF-A0A7S2Y8I0-F1
#
_cell.length_a   1.000
_cell.length_b   1.000
_cell.length_c   1.000
_cell.angle_alpha   90.00
_cell.angle_beta   90.00
_cell.angle_gamma   90.00
#
_symmetry.space_group_name_H-M   'P 1'
#
loop_
_entity.id
_entity.type
_entity.pdbx_description
1 polymer ?
#
loop_
_entity_poly.entity_id
_entity_poly.type
_entity_poly.pdbx_seq_one_letter_code
_entity_poly.pdbx_strand_id
1 'polypeptide(L)'
;WIKNNILHDWSINDICCFIPVWFGVTASIITGLIAYEASIPQNSSNSVIGFVGDIIQGEISPTKVPSSKSASPALECFLVTMGLMAIVPAHLMRSIGGGFDNESIAMTAMVLTFYCWMRSIRTNDSYAFLYGFLTATSYFYMVATWG
;
A
#
# COMPACT_ATOMS: atom_id res chain seq x y z
N TRP A 1 -20.35 -19.07 -0.90
CA TRP A 1 -19.18 -19.98 -0.88
C TRP A 1 -18.17 -19.58 0.20
N ILE A 2 -17.70 -18.32 0.29
CA ILE A 2 -16.80 -17.84 1.37
C ILE A 2 -17.43 -17.93 2.79
N LYS A 3 -18.73 -17.63 2.93
CA LYS A 3 -19.47 -17.71 4.22
C LYS A 3 -19.46 -19.11 4.86
N ASN A 4 -19.36 -20.17 4.07
CA ASN A 4 -19.47 -21.55 4.58
C ASN A 4 -18.13 -22.16 5.02
N ASN A 5 -17.00 -21.59 4.62
CA ASN A 5 -15.69 -22.26 4.78
C ASN A 5 -14.70 -21.50 5.69
N ILE A 6 -14.89 -20.20 5.96
CA ILE A 6 -13.91 -19.38 6.73
C ILE A 6 -14.57 -18.56 7.85
N LEU A 7 -15.80 -18.08 7.66
CA LEU A 7 -16.49 -17.19 8.59
C LEU A 7 -17.90 -17.72 8.89
N HIS A 8 -17.98 -18.85 9.61
CA HIS A 8 -19.25 -19.53 9.87
C HIS A 8 -20.24 -18.67 10.68
N ASP A 9 -19.73 -17.79 11.54
CA ASP A 9 -20.52 -16.98 12.47
C ASP A 9 -20.78 -15.52 12.02
N TRP A 10 -20.21 -15.08 10.89
CA TRP A 10 -20.34 -13.67 10.48
C TRP A 10 -21.55 -13.44 9.58
N SER A 11 -22.32 -12.40 9.91
CA SER A 11 -23.42 -11.95 9.07
C SER A 11 -22.89 -11.19 7.85
N ILE A 12 -23.73 -11.09 6.80
CA ILE A 12 -23.40 -10.24 5.64
C ILE A 12 -23.17 -8.78 6.07
N ASN A 13 -23.86 -8.36 7.14
CA ASN A 13 -23.76 -7.03 7.72
C ASN A 13 -22.36 -6.78 8.32
N ASP A 14 -21.81 -7.77 9.03
CA ASP A 14 -20.47 -7.64 9.62
C ASP A 14 -19.40 -7.51 8.53
N ILE A 15 -19.50 -8.31 7.46
CA ILE A 15 -18.62 -8.18 6.29
C ILE A 15 -18.69 -6.77 5.69
N CYS A 16 -19.89 -6.25 5.45
CA CYS A 16 -20.07 -4.93 4.83
C CYS A 16 -19.56 -3.80 5.74
N CYS A 17 -19.69 -3.94 7.06
CA CYS A 17 -19.17 -2.98 8.01
C CYS A 17 -17.64 -2.94 8.02
N PHE A 18 -16.97 -4.08 7.87
CA PHE A 18 -15.52 -4.13 7.94
C PHE A 18 -14.83 -3.75 6.62
N ILE A 19 -15.44 -4.06 5.46
CA ILE A 19 -14.83 -3.80 4.14
C ILE A 19 -14.14 -2.41 4.04
N PRO A 20 -14.82 -1.28 4.33
CA PRO A 20 -14.20 0.06 4.22
C PRO A 20 -12.96 0.23 5.08
N VAL A 21 -12.94 -0.36 6.28
CA VAL A 21 -11.83 -0.27 7.23
C VAL A 21 -10.61 -1.04 6.73
N TRP A 22 -10.81 -2.25 6.19
CA TRP A 22 -9.71 -3.05 5.62
C TRP A 22 -9.07 -2.35 4.43
N PHE A 23 -9.89 -1.77 3.56
CA PHE A 23 -9.39 -0.97 2.46
C PHE A 23 -8.68 0.30 2.96
N GLY A 24 -9.23 1.05 3.92
CA GLY A 24 -8.56 2.21 4.53
C GLY A 24 -7.18 1.89 5.12
N VAL A 25 -7.02 0.78 5.86
CA VAL A 25 -5.71 0.35 6.39
C VAL A 25 -4.74 0.03 5.25
N THR A 26 -5.21 -0.66 4.22
CA THR A 26 -4.40 -0.99 3.04
C THR A 26 -3.94 0.26 2.29
N ALA A 27 -4.80 1.27 2.14
CA ALA A 27 -4.44 2.57 1.57
C ALA A 27 -3.33 3.25 2.37
N SER A 28 -3.44 3.30 3.70
CA SER A 28 -2.42 3.92 4.56
C SER A 28 -1.06 3.25 4.43
N ILE A 29 -1.03 1.91 4.37
CA ILE A 29 0.21 1.15 4.16
C ILE A 29 0.81 1.47 2.79
N ILE A 30 0.03 1.40 1.71
CA ILE A 30 0.51 1.67 0.35
C ILE A 30 1.00 3.12 0.21
N THR A 31 0.32 4.07 0.83
CA THR A 31 0.73 5.49 0.84
C THR A 31 2.09 5.65 1.54
N GLY A 32 2.31 4.92 2.64
CA GLY A 32 3.63 4.83 3.26
C GLY A 32 4.68 4.26 2.30
N LEU A 33 4.35 3.18 1.57
CA LEU A 33 5.27 2.57 0.61
C LEU A 33 5.66 3.52 -0.53
N ILE A 34 4.72 4.36 -0.98
CA ILE A 34 5.01 5.42 -1.96
C ILE A 34 6.05 6.41 -1.39
N ALA A 35 5.88 6.86 -0.14
CA ALA A 35 6.83 7.75 0.51
C ALA A 35 8.21 7.09 0.69
N TYR A 36 8.23 5.80 1.05
CA TYR A 36 9.46 5.01 1.11
C TYR A 36 10.19 5.00 -0.24
N GLU A 37 9.49 4.66 -1.32
CA GLU A 37 10.03 4.61 -2.68
C GLU A 37 10.54 5.97 -3.17
N ALA A 38 9.87 7.05 -2.78
CA ALA A 38 10.28 8.42 -3.10
C ALA A 38 11.52 8.87 -2.32
N SER A 39 11.77 8.31 -1.13
CA SER A 39 12.89 8.67 -0.26
C SER A 39 14.20 7.94 -0.58
N ILE A 40 14.15 6.84 -1.34
CA ILE A 40 15.33 6.04 -1.67
C ILE A 40 15.90 6.40 -3.05
N PRO A 41 17.23 6.63 -3.17
CA PRO A 41 17.85 7.00 -4.45
C PRO A 41 17.92 5.83 -5.44
N GLN A 42 18.09 4.60 -4.96
CA GLN A 42 18.14 3.36 -5.76
C GLN A 42 17.58 2.19 -4.94
N ASN A 43 16.81 1.30 -5.58
CA ASN A 43 16.16 0.13 -4.99
C ASN A 43 16.78 -1.08 -5.69
N SER A 44 17.55 -1.88 -4.95
CA SER A 44 18.19 -3.11 -5.47
C SER A 44 17.34 -4.37 -5.24
N SER A 45 16.13 -4.23 -4.70
CA SER A 45 15.30 -5.38 -4.39
C SER A 45 14.69 -5.96 -5.67
N ASN A 46 15.28 -7.05 -6.17
CA ASN A 46 14.88 -7.82 -7.34
C ASN A 46 13.67 -8.75 -7.08
N SER A 47 12.93 -8.60 -5.98
CA SER A 47 11.80 -9.47 -5.64
C SER A 47 10.84 -8.80 -4.67
N VAL A 48 9.53 -9.03 -4.83
CA VAL A 48 8.48 -8.55 -3.89
C VAL A 48 8.71 -9.09 -2.47
N ILE A 49 9.21 -10.33 -2.36
CA ILE A 49 9.59 -10.95 -1.07
C ILE A 49 10.85 -10.32 -0.48
N GLY A 50 11.81 -9.94 -1.34
CA GLY A 50 13.00 -9.19 -0.93
C GLY A 50 12.62 -7.82 -0.38
N PHE A 51 11.68 -7.14 -1.01
CA PHE A 51 11.17 -5.84 -0.56
C PHE A 51 10.45 -5.91 0.80
N VAL A 52 9.62 -6.94 1.03
CA VAL A 52 9.00 -7.18 2.35
C VAL A 52 10.07 -7.53 3.39
N GLY A 53 11.09 -8.29 3.00
CA GLY A 53 12.28 -8.53 3.81
C GLY A 53 13.01 -7.22 4.16
N ASP A 54 13.23 -6.34 3.19
CA ASP A 54 13.93 -5.05 3.37
C ASP A 54 13.13 -4.08 4.27
N ILE A 55 11.79 -4.09 4.16
CA ILE A 55 10.88 -3.35 5.07
C ILE A 55 11.01 -3.85 6.51
N ILE A 56 11.14 -5.17 6.72
CA ILE A 56 11.24 -5.78 8.06
C ILE A 56 12.66 -5.67 8.61
N GLN A 57 13.68 -5.81 7.76
CA GLN A 57 15.07 -5.90 8.16
C GLN A 57 15.73 -4.53 8.30
N GLY A 58 15.20 -3.47 7.66
CA GLY A 58 15.67 -2.10 7.83
C GLY A 58 17.13 -1.84 7.44
N GLU A 59 17.83 -2.85 6.93
CA GLU A 59 19.24 -2.79 6.59
C GLU A 59 19.44 -2.84 5.07
N ILE A 60 20.13 -1.81 4.57
CA ILE A 60 20.94 -1.77 3.35
C ILE A 60 20.21 -1.32 2.08
N SER A 61 20.27 -0.01 1.84
CA SER A 61 20.71 0.50 0.53
C SER A 61 22.16 1.02 0.67
N PRO A 62 23.03 0.81 -0.33
CA PRO A 62 24.48 0.86 -0.17
C PRO A 62 25.01 2.29 -0.24
N THR A 63 25.16 2.95 0.91
CA THR A 63 26.36 3.71 1.28
C THR A 63 26.40 3.78 2.81
N LYS A 64 27.56 3.49 3.40
CA LYS A 64 27.75 3.43 4.86
C LYS A 64 27.39 4.76 5.52
N VAL A 65 26.22 4.84 6.16
CA VAL A 65 25.94 5.83 7.21
C VAL A 65 26.12 5.10 8.54
N PRO A 66 26.93 5.61 9.49
CA PRO A 66 27.22 4.91 10.73
C PRO A 66 25.94 4.61 11.51
N SER A 67 25.80 3.34 11.89
CA SER A 67 24.80 2.79 12.80
C SER A 67 24.72 3.59 14.10
N SER A 68 23.85 4.60 14.15
CA SER A 68 23.23 5.04 15.39
C SER A 68 21.88 4.34 15.51
N LYS A 69 21.37 4.17 16.73
CA LYS A 69 20.09 3.51 17.05
C LYS A 69 18.86 4.32 16.57
N SER A 70 18.91 4.87 15.37
CA SER A 70 17.89 5.69 14.71
C SER A 70 17.48 4.94 13.45
N ALA A 71 16.19 4.77 13.21
CA ALA A 71 15.72 4.03 12.06
C ALA A 71 16.19 4.71 10.75
N SER A 72 16.27 3.94 9.66
CA SER A 72 16.68 4.49 8.37
C SER A 72 15.76 5.65 7.98
N PRO A 73 16.29 6.77 7.43
CA PRO A 73 15.47 7.97 7.15
C PRO A 73 14.29 7.68 6.21
N ALA A 74 14.43 6.68 5.33
CA ALA A 74 13.37 6.20 4.47
C ALA A 74 12.23 5.50 5.24
N LEU A 75 12.57 4.71 6.27
CA LEU A 75 11.58 4.06 7.13
C LEU A 75 10.87 5.08 8.02
N GLU A 76 11.57 6.11 8.49
CA GLU A 76 10.94 7.22 9.22
C GLU A 76 9.91 7.94 8.32
N CYS A 77 10.26 8.22 7.05
CA CYS A 77 9.31 8.78 6.08
C CYS A 77 8.09 7.87 5.86
N PHE A 78 8.31 6.55 5.71
CA PHE A 78 7.22 5.56 5.60
C PHE A 78 6.27 5.64 6.80
N LEU A 79 6.81 5.57 8.02
CA LEU A 79 6.02 5.52 9.26
C LEU A 79 5.26 6.82 9.49
N VAL A 80 5.89 7.97 9.24
CA VAL A 80 5.25 9.29 9.37
C VAL A 80 4.13 9.43 8.34
N THR A 81 4.37 9.11 7.06
CA THR A 81 3.33 9.21 6.03
C THR A 81 2.16 8.26 6.29
N MET A 82 2.45 7.01 6.69
CA MET A 82 1.43 6.03 7.06
C MET A 82 0.60 6.53 8.26
N GLY A 83 1.25 7.05 9.30
CA GLY A 83 0.60 7.58 10.49
C GLY A 83 -0.29 8.80 10.20
N LEU A 84 0.18 9.70 9.33
CA LEU A 84 -0.62 10.84 8.90
C LEU A 84 -1.85 10.37 8.11
N MET A 85 -1.68 9.49 7.12
CA MET A 85 -2.80 8.97 6.31
C MET A 85 -3.84 8.21 7.17
N ALA A 86 -3.40 7.52 8.22
CA ALA A 86 -4.28 6.81 9.13
C ALA A 86 -5.19 7.72 9.98
N ILE A 87 -4.75 8.96 10.27
CA ILE A 87 -5.46 9.87 11.19
C ILE A 87 -6.18 11.00 10.42
N VAL A 88 -5.84 11.25 9.15
CA VAL A 88 -6.44 12.32 8.36
C VAL A 88 -7.97 12.17 8.31
N PRO A 89 -8.73 13.17 8.80
CA PRO A 89 -10.18 13.05 8.94
C PRO A 89 -10.88 12.85 7.59
N ALA A 90 -10.36 13.46 6.52
CA ALA A 90 -10.88 13.25 5.17
C ALA A 90 -10.78 11.78 4.71
N HIS A 91 -9.73 11.06 5.12
CA HIS A 91 -9.54 9.65 4.80
C HIS A 91 -10.46 8.76 5.66
N LEU A 92 -10.56 9.06 6.96
CA LEU A 92 -11.43 8.32 7.88
C LEU A 92 -12.92 8.45 7.55
N MET A 93 -13.39 9.62 7.12
CA MET A 93 -14.80 9.83 6.72
C MET A 93 -15.20 8.94 5.54
N ARG A 94 -14.24 8.58 4.68
CA ARG A 94 -14.47 7.77 3.47
C ARG A 94 -14.19 6.28 3.69
N SER A 95 -13.61 5.88 4.83
CA SER A 95 -13.30 4.48 5.20
C SER A 95 -13.85 4.08 6.59
N ILE A 96 -14.94 4.72 7.03
CA ILE A 96 -15.56 4.44 8.33
C ILE A 96 -16.30 3.09 8.30
N GLY A 97 -16.29 2.37 9.41
CA GLY A 97 -17.05 1.12 9.54
C GLY A 97 -18.55 1.36 9.36
N GLY A 98 -19.19 0.54 8.51
CA GLY A 98 -20.61 0.67 8.18
C GLY A 98 -20.93 1.67 7.06
N GLY A 99 -19.96 2.47 6.62
CA GLY A 99 -20.06 3.33 5.44
C GLY A 99 -19.64 2.58 4.18
N PHE A 100 -20.43 1.59 3.74
CA PHE A 100 -20.14 0.82 2.52
C PHE A 100 -20.36 1.70 1.28
N ASP A 101 -19.35 2.48 0.94
CA ASP A 101 -19.34 3.36 -0.23
C ASP A 101 -18.20 2.97 -1.18
N ASN A 102 -18.47 3.07 -2.49
CA ASN A 102 -17.50 2.71 -3.54
C ASN A 102 -16.25 3.60 -3.50
N GLU A 103 -16.46 4.79 -2.98
CA GLU A 103 -15.52 5.81 -2.59
C GLU A 103 -14.32 5.31 -1.76
N SER A 104 -14.54 4.35 -0.87
CA SER A 104 -13.52 3.74 0.02
C SER A 104 -12.55 2.84 -0.76
N ILE A 105 -13.11 2.00 -1.62
CA ILE A 105 -12.38 1.07 -2.47
C ILE A 105 -11.61 1.84 -3.56
N ALA A 106 -12.20 2.89 -4.12
CA ALA A 106 -11.62 3.69 -5.19
C ALA A 106 -10.30 4.35 -4.74
N MET A 107 -10.28 4.88 -3.51
CA MET A 107 -9.08 5.47 -2.93
C MET A 107 -7.94 4.46 -2.83
N THR A 108 -8.21 3.24 -2.34
CA THR A 108 -7.18 2.19 -2.29
C THR A 108 -6.65 1.79 -3.65
N ALA A 109 -7.53 1.69 -4.65
CA ALA A 109 -7.15 1.38 -6.02
C ALA A 109 -6.25 2.47 -6.63
N MET A 110 -6.52 3.73 -6.30
CA MET A 110 -5.74 4.88 -6.76
C MET A 110 -4.32 4.87 -6.18
N VAL A 111 -4.15 4.73 -4.87
CA VAL A 111 -2.80 4.66 -4.27
C VAL A 111 -2.04 3.40 -4.72
N LEU A 112 -2.72 2.26 -4.92
CA LEU A 112 -2.10 1.08 -5.50
C LEU A 112 -1.58 1.34 -6.92
N THR A 113 -2.36 2.05 -7.74
CA THR A 113 -1.97 2.40 -9.11
C THR A 113 -0.78 3.33 -9.13
N PHE A 114 -0.75 4.35 -8.25
CA PHE A 114 0.41 5.24 -8.15
C PHE A 114 1.67 4.53 -7.66
N TYR A 115 1.53 3.61 -6.71
CA TYR A 115 2.65 2.79 -6.24
C TYR A 115 3.23 1.92 -7.37
N CYS A 116 2.38 1.15 -8.05
CA CYS A 116 2.81 0.30 -9.17
C CYS A 116 3.40 1.14 -10.32
N TRP A 117 2.82 2.31 -10.61
CA TRP A 117 3.33 3.24 -11.61
C TRP A 117 4.74 3.75 -11.27
N MET A 118 4.95 4.23 -10.04
CA MET A 118 6.27 4.69 -9.57
C MET A 118 7.33 3.59 -9.66
N ARG A 119 6.95 2.34 -9.35
CA ARG A 119 7.83 1.18 -9.52
C ARG A 119 8.10 0.88 -10.99
N SER A 120 7.10 0.99 -11.87
CA SER A 120 7.23 0.69 -13.30
C SER A 120 8.19 1.63 -14.03
N ILE A 121 8.31 2.89 -13.61
CA ILE A 121 9.21 3.87 -14.24
C ILE A 121 10.66 3.78 -13.73
N ARG A 122 10.95 2.95 -12.72
CA ARG A 122 12.32 2.75 -12.24
C ARG A 122 13.09 1.86 -13.22
N THR A 123 13.93 2.48 -14.04
CA THR A 123 14.76 1.82 -15.08
C THR A 123 15.71 0.72 -14.57
N ASN A 124 16.02 0.68 -13.28
CA ASN A 124 17.01 -0.26 -12.71
C ASN A 124 16.46 -1.67 -12.41
N ASP A 125 15.18 -1.94 -12.64
CA ASP A 125 14.54 -3.20 -12.25
C ASP A 125 14.23 -4.09 -13.46
N SER A 126 14.67 -5.36 -13.45
CA SER A 126 14.43 -6.32 -14.54
C SER A 126 12.94 -6.68 -14.68
N TYR A 127 12.13 -6.41 -13.65
CA TYR A 127 10.69 -6.69 -13.63
C TYR A 127 9.81 -5.48 -13.99
N ALA A 128 10.38 -4.42 -14.59
CA ALA A 128 9.63 -3.21 -14.98
C ALA A 128 8.38 -3.52 -15.82
N PHE A 129 8.45 -4.50 -16.72
CA PHE A 129 7.30 -4.94 -17.52
C PHE A 129 6.17 -5.55 -16.67
N LEU A 130 6.51 -6.31 -15.62
CA LEU A 130 5.54 -6.92 -14.71
C LEU A 130 4.84 -5.84 -13.87
N TYR A 131 5.59 -4.86 -13.37
CA TYR A 131 5.02 -3.70 -12.69
C TYR A 131 4.16 -2.82 -13.61
N GLY A 132 4.50 -2.72 -14.90
CA GLY A 132 3.65 -2.08 -15.91
C GLY A 132 2.31 -2.80 -16.11
N PHE A 133 2.32 -4.13 -16.22
CA PHE A 133 1.09 -4.94 -16.29
C PHE A 133 0.24 -4.85 -15.02
N LEU A 134 0.88 -4.89 -13.84
CA LEU A 134 0.22 -4.65 -12.55
C LEU A 134 -0.44 -3.28 -12.49
N THR A 135 0.22 -2.24 -13.02
CA THR A 135 -0.33 -0.88 -13.06
C THR A 135 -1.55 -0.78 -13.97
N ALA A 136 -1.53 -1.43 -15.13
CA ALA A 136 -2.70 -1.49 -16.01
C ALA A 136 -3.87 -2.23 -15.35
N THR A 137 -3.58 -3.32 -14.63
CA THR A 137 -4.58 -4.10 -13.90
C THR A 137 -5.18 -3.32 -12.73
N SER A 138 -4.35 -2.61 -11.95
CA SER A 138 -4.82 -1.78 -10.85
C SER A 138 -5.62 -0.57 -11.33
N TYR A 139 -5.22 0.02 -12.47
CA TYR A 139 -5.98 1.10 -13.10
C TYR A 139 -7.35 0.61 -13.60
N PHE A 140 -7.40 -0.57 -14.22
CA PHE A 140 -8.67 -1.19 -14.60
C PHE A 140 -9.57 -1.44 -13.38
N TYR A 141 -8.99 -1.93 -12.27
CA TYR A 141 -9.72 -2.09 -11.00
C TYR A 141 -10.25 -0.75 -10.49
N MET A 142 -9.45 0.32 -10.52
CA MET A 142 -9.88 1.66 -10.12
C MET A 142 -11.09 2.13 -10.93
N VAL A 143 -11.04 2.03 -12.26
CA VAL A 143 -12.15 2.42 -13.17
C VAL A 143 -13.40 1.56 -12.93
N ALA A 144 -13.23 0.26 -12.66
CA ALA A 144 -14.36 -0.63 -12.37
C ALA A 144 -15.06 -0.29 -11.05
N THR A 145 -14.34 0.35 -10.12
CA THR A 145 -14.85 0.67 -8.78
C THR A 145 -15.44 2.07 -8.66
N TRP A 146 -14.97 3.01 -9.47
CA TRP A 146 -15.43 4.40 -9.46
C TRP A 146 -15.20 4.99 -10.85
N GLY A 147 -16.29 5.39 -11.51
CA GLY A 147 -16.33 5.89 -12.89
C GLY A 147 -17.25 7.08 -13.02
#